data_AF-A0A9X1RIB2-F1
#
_entry.id   AF-A0A9X1RIB2-F1
#
_cell.length_a   1.000
_cell.length_b   1.000
_cell.length_c   1.000
_cell.angle_alpha   90.00
_cell.angle_beta   90.00
_cell.angle_gamma   90.00
#
_symmetry.space_group_name_H-M   'P 1'
#
loop_
_entity.id
_entity.type
_entity.pdbx_description
1 polymer ?
#
loop_
_entity_poly.entity_id
_entity_poly.type
_entity_poly.pdbx_seq_one_letter_code
_entity_poly.pdbx_strand_id
1 'polypeptide(L)' 'GNVNHGLLLPILLHCRDDQGRPLLGPPRSGRETKKFLRNAHADIPAAVEALRQYWMPIRYARAH' A
#
# COMPACT_ATOMS: atom_id res chain seq x y z
N GLY A 1 12.44 -10.20 6.23
CA GLY A 1 11.36 -9.71 5.37
C GLY A 1 11.35 -8.19 5.44
N ASN A 2 11.36 -7.50 4.30
CA ASN A 2 11.47 -6.04 4.26
C ASN A 2 10.19 -5.40 4.82
N VAL A 3 10.30 -4.68 5.95
CA VAL A 3 9.19 -3.98 6.63
C VAL A 3 8.42 -3.03 5.71
N ASN A 4 9.06 -2.57 4.63
CA ASN A 4 8.45 -1.69 3.63
C ASN A 4 7.33 -2.37 2.81
N HIS A 5 7.28 -3.71 2.76
CA HIS A 5 6.23 -4.41 2.00
C HIS A 5 4.85 -4.23 2.66
N GLY A 6 4.79 -4.07 3.99
CA GLY A 6 3.53 -3.82 4.71
C GLY A 6 2.93 -2.45 4.42
N LEU A 7 3.76 -1.46 4.09
CA LEU A 7 3.33 -0.08 3.81
C LEU A 7 2.57 0.03 2.48
N LEU A 8 2.80 -0.88 1.53
CA LEU A 8 2.09 -0.91 0.26
C LEU A 8 0.70 -1.53 0.37
N LEU A 9 0.44 -2.32 1.42
CA LEU A 9 -0.79 -3.10 1.55
C LEU A 9 -2.07 -2.22 1.52
N PRO A 10 -2.12 -1.08 2.22
CA PRO A 10 -3.27 -0.17 2.15
C PRO A 10 -3.54 0.34 0.73
N ILE A 11 -2.49 0.69 -0.01
CA ILE A 11 -2.60 1.18 -1.40
C ILE A 11 -3.10 0.06 -2.32
N LEU A 12 -2.44 -1.11 -2.27
CA LEU A 12 -2.77 -2.26 -3.10
C LEU A 12 -4.19 -2.80 -2.82
N LEU A 13 -4.71 -2.60 -1.61
CA LEU A 13 -6.07 -2.95 -1.26
C LEU A 13 -7.12 -2.10 -2.00
N HIS A 14 -6.81 -0.83 -2.27
CA HIS A 14 -7.69 0.06 -3.02
C HIS A 14 -7.49 -0.02 -4.53
N CYS A 15 -6.37 -0.58 -4.99
CA CYS A 15 -6.12 -0.82 -6.40
C CYS A 15 -7.10 -1.87 -6.98
N ARG A 16 -7.61 -1.56 -8.17
CA ARG A 16 -8.44 -2.46 -8.98
C ARG A 16 -7.72 -2.76 -10.29
N ASP A 17 -7.98 -3.94 -10.86
CA ASP A 17 -7.57 -4.26 -12.22
C ASP A 17 -8.46 -3.54 -13.25
N ASP A 18 -8.15 -3.71 -14.54
CA ASP A 18 -8.91 -3.11 -15.66
C ASP A 18 -10.39 -3.56 -15.72
N GLN A 19 -10.74 -4.61 -14.97
CA GLN A 19 -12.10 -5.14 -14.85
C GLN A 19 -12.77 -4.74 -13.52
N GLY A 20 -12.15 -3.85 -12.73
CA GLY A 20 -12.68 -3.37 -11.45
C GLY A 20 -12.52 -4.35 -10.28
N ARG A 21 -11.79 -5.45 -10.44
CA ARG A 21 -11.59 -6.47 -9.40
C ARG A 21 -10.43 -6.09 -8.47
N PRO A 22 -10.48 -6.43 -7.17
CA PRO A 22 -9.39 -6.11 -6.25
C PRO A 22 -8.09 -6.78 -6.67
N LEU A 23 -6.99 -6.02 -6.68
CA LEU A 23 -5.70 -6.49 -7.17
C LEU A 23 -5.08 -7.58 -6.28
N LEU A 24 -5.40 -7.59 -4.98
CA LEU A 24 -4.99 -8.62 -4.02
C LEU A 24 -5.92 -9.84 -3.95
N GLY A 25 -6.90 -9.93 -4.85
CA GLY A 25 -7.94 -10.94 -4.80
C GLY A 25 -8.97 -10.70 -3.69
N PRO A 26 -9.92 -11.64 -3.49
CA PRO A 26 -10.93 -11.51 -2.47
C PRO A 26 -10.29 -11.52 -1.07
N PRO A 27 -10.71 -10.61 -0.16
CA PRO A 27 -10.20 -10.60 1.20
C PRO A 27 -10.47 -11.93 1.91
N ARG A 28 -9.50 -12.44 2.67
CA ARG A 28 -9.72 -13.62 3.53
C ARG A 28 -10.86 -13.34 4.51
N SER A 29 -11.78 -14.29 4.66
CA SER A 29 -12.86 -14.21 5.63
C SER A 29 -12.29 -14.12 7.04
N GLY A 30 -12.71 -13.10 7.81
CA GLY A 30 -12.23 -12.90 9.17
C GLY A 30 -12.55 -11.52 9.73
N ARG A 31 -12.69 -11.43 11.05
CA ARG A 31 -12.95 -10.17 11.77
C ARG A 31 -11.78 -9.19 11.65
N GLU A 32 -10.56 -9.72 11.74
CA GLU A 32 -9.32 -8.96 11.59
C GLU A 32 -9.20 -8.37 10.18
N THR A 33 -9.45 -9.17 9.14
CA THR A 33 -9.46 -8.68 7.76
C THR A 33 -10.50 -7.58 7.58
N LYS A 34 -11.74 -7.75 8.06
CA LYS A 34 -12.79 -6.71 7.94
C LYS A 34 -12.40 -5.41 8.65
N LYS A 35 -11.78 -5.49 9.82
CA LYS A 35 -11.29 -4.32 10.56
C LYS A 35 -10.15 -3.63 9.82
N PHE A 36 -9.22 -4.40 9.28
CA PHE A 36 -8.13 -3.91 8.45
C PHE A 36 -8.66 -3.21 7.19
N LEU A 37 -9.56 -3.85 6.43
CA LEU A 37 -10.18 -3.27 5.23
C LEU A 37 -10.88 -1.94 5.52
N ARG A 38 -11.62 -1.86 6.64
CA ARG A 38 -12.34 -0.63 7.00
C ARG A 38 -11.39 0.51 7.31
N ASN A 39 -10.25 0.23 7.92
CA ASN A 39 -9.33 1.24 8.43
C ASN A 39 -8.15 1.52 7.49
N ALA A 40 -7.89 0.67 6.50
CA ALA A 40 -6.73 0.77 5.60
C ALA A 40 -6.61 2.14 4.90
N HIS A 41 -7.73 2.78 4.58
CA HIS A 41 -7.71 4.12 3.97
C HIS A 41 -7.00 5.18 4.83
N ALA A 42 -7.06 5.05 6.17
CA ALA A 42 -6.41 5.97 7.10
C ALA A 42 -4.87 5.83 7.08
N ASP A 43 -4.36 4.68 6.66
CA ASP A 43 -2.92 4.39 6.57
C ASP A 43 -2.33 4.80 5.20
N ILE A 44 -3.16 5.17 4.21
CA ILE A 44 -2.70 5.58 2.88
C ILE A 44 -1.75 6.79 2.93
N PRO A 45 -2.03 7.89 3.67
CA PRO A 45 -1.11 9.02 3.72
C PRO A 45 0.28 8.63 4.23
N ALA A 46 0.35 7.80 5.27
CA ALA A 46 1.61 7.30 5.81
C ALA A 46 2.36 6.41 4.81
N ALA A 47 1.63 5.53 4.11
CA ALA A 47 2.18 4.70 3.04
C ALA A 47 2.75 5.52 1.88
N VAL A 48 2.03 6.57 1.46
CA VAL A 48 2.46 7.48 0.38
C VAL A 48 3.72 8.26 0.78
N GLU A 49 3.80 8.75 2.03
CA GLU A 49 4.99 9.45 2.51
C GLU A 49 6.19 8.52 2.64
N ALA A 50 6.00 7.28 3.09
CA ALA A 50 7.08 6.30 3.12
C ALA A 50 7.58 5.95 1.71
N LEU A 51 6.67 5.80 0.74
CA LEU A 51 7.03 5.61 -0.66
C LEU A 51 7.80 6.80 -1.21
N ARG A 52 7.36 8.02 -0.93
CA ARG A 52 8.05 9.25 -1.32
C ARG A 52 9.48 9.24 -0.78
N GLN A 53 9.66 9.00 0.51
CA GLN A 53 10.97 8.93 1.16
C GLN A 53 11.87 7.83 0.57
N TYR A 54 11.29 6.70 0.19
CA TYR A 54 12.04 5.60 -0.45
C TYR A 54 12.50 5.94 -1.88
N TRP A 55 11.63 6.55 -2.70
CA TRP A 55 11.91 6.83 -4.11
C TRP A 55 12.67 8.14 -4.34
N MET A 56 12.54 9.13 -3.46
CA MET A 56 13.16 10.45 -3.63
C MET A 56 14.69 10.39 -3.77
N PRO A 57 15.43 9.57 -2.99
CA PRO A 57 16.88 9.39 -3.17
C PRO A 57 17.26 8.74 -4.50
N ILE A 58 16.39 7.87 -5.05
CA ILE A 58 16.61 7.15 -6.30
C ILE A 58 16.34 8.05 -7.51
N ARG A 59 15.26 8.85 -7.45
CA ARG A 59 14.83 9.73 -8.55
C ARG A 59 15.71 10.95 -8.73
N TYR A 60 16.25 11.48 -7.63
CA TYR A 60 17.22 12.56 -7.63
C TYR A 60 18.55 12.03 -7.12
N ALA A 61 19.06 10.95 -7.74
CA ALA A 61 20.44 10.52 -7.54
C ALA A 61 21.29 11.80 -7.56
N ARG A 62 21.83 12.18 -6.39
CA ARG A 62 22.48 13.47 -6.21
C ARG A 62 23.54 13.53 -7.29
N ALA A 63 23.39 14.50 -8.20
CA ALA A 63 24.47 14.86 -9.10
C ALA A 63 25.63 15.23 -8.17
N HIS A 64 26.58 14.30 -8.05
CA HIS A 64 27.86 14.49 -7.40
C HIS A 64 28.84 14.97 -8.45
#